data_AF-K9FYQ1-F1
#
_entry.id   AF-K9FYQ1-F1
#
_cell.length_a   1.000
_cell.length_b   1.000
_cell.length_c   1.000
_cell.angle_alpha   90.00
_cell.angle_beta   90.00
_cell.angle_gamma   90.00
#
_symmetry.space_group_name_H-M   'P 1'
#
loop_
_entity.id
_entity.type
_entity.pdbx_description
1 polymer ?
#
loop_
_entity_poly.entity_id
_entity_poly.type
_entity_poly.pdbx_seq_one_letter_code
_entity_poly.pdbx_strand_id
1 'polypeptide(L)'
;MKKILPLKFKGTMRETMLKYYQEPTGTQHQIQRSENDFDQEQGSKEYGFWMAYRQLFLFAMRHFFGLTNVRPLALSSHRSKFETSELWRRFKSCARAIGFVLPGSNWPKDRNQGPFPSGYTLECAAIHQLITRLRPPELFSCDQAKFSETSGQIISLLSTITARKLSNIITPQTCEMIETWSVERRCGMPTADTFFHDQKYLFMHYIDATNQPAGVGMSSFAVKRDIFRSFFADFDDGSRMDETMAPVTMVSISEPLRDIPVSLELQQNLELKFR
;
A
#
# COMPACT_ATOMS: atom_id res chain seq x y z
N MET A 1 8.09 -7.70 -9.35
CA MET A 1 7.71 -7.25 -10.71
C MET A 1 8.06 -8.25 -11.82
N LYS A 2 9.33 -8.63 -12.09
CA LYS A 2 9.65 -9.57 -13.19
C LYS A 2 8.86 -10.90 -13.20
N LYS A 3 8.49 -11.42 -12.03
CA LYS A 3 7.71 -12.67 -11.87
C LYS A 3 6.30 -12.65 -12.47
N ILE A 4 5.74 -11.47 -12.77
CA ILE A 4 4.43 -11.35 -13.44
C ILE A 4 4.54 -11.04 -14.93
N LEU A 5 5.78 -10.91 -15.44
CA LEU A 5 6.05 -10.70 -16.85
C LEU A 5 6.45 -12.04 -17.50
N PRO A 6 6.36 -12.14 -18.83
CA PRO A 6 6.89 -13.30 -19.56
C PRO A 6 8.35 -13.56 -19.19
N LEU A 7 8.79 -14.82 -19.17
CA LEU A 7 10.17 -15.19 -18.86
C LEU A 7 11.19 -14.53 -19.79
N LYS A 8 10.79 -14.23 -21.03
CA LYS A 8 11.59 -13.51 -22.03
C LYS A 8 10.74 -12.37 -22.59
N PHE A 9 11.06 -11.14 -22.20
CA PHE A 9 10.48 -9.93 -22.79
C PHE A 9 11.58 -9.02 -23.32
N LYS A 10 11.30 -8.28 -24.38
CA LYS A 10 12.22 -7.30 -24.98
C LYS A 10 11.89 -5.89 -24.45
N GLY A 11 12.92 -5.07 -24.29
CA GLY A 11 12.79 -3.68 -23.85
C GLY A 11 12.74 -3.53 -22.33
N THR A 12 12.25 -2.38 -21.87
CA THR A 12 12.16 -2.10 -20.44
C THR A 12 10.98 -2.82 -19.78
N MET A 13 11.04 -2.96 -18.45
CA MET A 13 9.92 -3.50 -17.66
C MET A 13 8.66 -2.66 -17.85
N ARG A 14 8.82 -1.34 -17.93
CA ARG A 14 7.74 -0.37 -18.18
C ARG A 14 7.07 -0.62 -19.52
N GLU A 15 7.83 -0.67 -20.62
CA GLU A 15 7.29 -0.95 -21.96
C GLU A 15 6.55 -2.28 -22.02
N THR A 16 7.09 -3.30 -21.36
CA THR A 16 6.44 -4.62 -21.33
C THR A 16 5.14 -4.55 -20.54
N MET A 17 5.14 -3.94 -19.35
CA MET A 17 3.94 -3.78 -18.53
C MET A 17 2.85 -2.96 -19.25
N LEU A 18 3.24 -1.93 -20.01
CA LEU A 18 2.32 -1.13 -20.83
C LEU A 18 1.57 -1.99 -21.86
N LYS A 19 2.25 -2.95 -22.49
CA LYS A 19 1.60 -3.90 -23.43
C LYS A 19 0.58 -4.81 -22.77
N TYR A 20 0.72 -5.04 -21.46
CA TYR A 20 -0.20 -5.86 -20.67
C TYR A 20 -1.24 -5.03 -19.92
N TYR A 21 -1.23 -3.70 -20.07
CA TYR A 21 -2.25 -2.83 -19.50
C TYR A 21 -3.43 -2.75 -20.46
N GLN A 22 -4.60 -3.19 -19.99
CA GLN A 22 -5.86 -3.06 -20.69
C GLN A 22 -6.66 -1.93 -20.04
N GLU A 23 -6.92 -0.92 -20.84
CA GLU A 23 -7.67 0.26 -20.44
C GLU A 23 -9.08 -0.13 -19.96
N PRO A 24 -9.51 0.32 -18.76
CA PRO A 24 -10.89 0.21 -18.34
C PRO A 24 -11.81 0.92 -19.34
N THR A 25 -13.05 0.46 -19.50
CA THR A 25 -14.01 1.10 -20.40
C THR A 25 -14.39 2.49 -19.83
N GLY A 26 -13.83 3.56 -20.41
CA GLY A 26 -14.06 4.94 -19.99
C GLY A 26 -12.82 5.62 -19.40
N THR A 27 -12.99 6.80 -18.80
CA THR A 27 -11.91 7.58 -18.15
C THR A 27 -11.74 7.24 -16.67
N GLN A 28 -12.42 6.20 -16.16
CA GLN A 28 -12.38 5.81 -14.75
C GLN A 28 -11.32 4.75 -14.47
N HIS A 29 -10.41 5.07 -13.57
CA HIS A 29 -9.28 4.25 -13.16
C HIS A 29 -9.41 3.82 -11.70
N GLN A 30 -9.01 2.58 -11.43
CA GLN A 30 -9.12 1.99 -10.10
C GLN A 30 -7.90 2.36 -9.25
N ILE A 31 -8.11 3.05 -8.14
CA ILE A 31 -7.05 3.48 -7.21
C ILE A 31 -7.24 2.81 -5.85
N GLN A 32 -6.28 1.97 -5.47
CA GLN A 32 -6.29 1.24 -4.22
C GLN A 32 -6.12 2.19 -3.03
N ARG A 33 -7.10 2.19 -2.13
CA ARG A 33 -7.08 2.97 -0.88
C ARG A 33 -6.72 2.14 0.34
N SER A 34 -7.03 0.85 0.31
CA SER A 34 -6.62 -0.08 1.36
C SER A 34 -6.35 -1.46 0.77
N GLU A 35 -5.95 -2.42 1.60
CA GLU A 35 -5.70 -3.79 1.15
C GLU A 35 -6.93 -4.43 0.47
N ASN A 36 -8.15 -4.00 0.81
CA ASN A 36 -9.40 -4.57 0.29
C ASN A 36 -10.31 -3.54 -0.42
N ASP A 37 -9.82 -2.33 -0.69
CA ASP A 37 -10.70 -1.23 -1.15
C ASP A 37 -10.08 -0.41 -2.28
N PHE A 38 -10.92 -0.02 -3.24
CA PHE A 38 -10.56 0.71 -4.45
C PHE A 38 -11.59 1.81 -4.73
N ASP A 39 -11.08 3.00 -5.05
CA ASP A 39 -11.89 4.13 -5.51
C ASP A 39 -11.78 4.25 -7.04
N GLN A 40 -12.77 4.90 -7.66
CA GLN A 40 -12.67 5.32 -9.06
C GLN A 40 -12.14 6.76 -9.11
N GLU A 41 -11.12 6.98 -9.93
CA GLU A 41 -10.62 8.33 -10.24
C GLU A 41 -10.68 8.57 -11.75
N GLN A 42 -11.05 9.77 -12.17
CA GLN A 42 -11.07 10.13 -13.58
C GLN A 42 -9.70 10.61 -14.04
N GLY A 43 -9.30 10.23 -15.25
CA GLY A 43 -8.07 10.75 -15.86
C GLY A 43 -7.84 10.22 -17.27
N SER A 44 -6.78 10.72 -17.91
CA SER A 44 -6.34 10.25 -19.23
C SER A 44 -5.91 8.78 -19.23
N LYS A 45 -5.64 8.25 -20.43
CA LYS A 45 -5.09 6.90 -20.60
C LYS A 45 -3.70 6.78 -20.01
N GLU A 46 -2.86 7.78 -20.27
CA GLU A 46 -1.50 7.88 -19.75
C GLU A 46 -1.51 7.93 -18.22
N TYR A 47 -2.42 8.72 -17.65
CA TYR A 47 -2.67 8.77 -16.21
C TYR A 47 -3.02 7.38 -15.67
N GLY A 48 -3.99 6.69 -16.29
CA GLY A 48 -4.44 5.37 -15.88
C GLY A 48 -3.33 4.34 -15.82
N PHE A 49 -2.52 4.25 -16.87
CA PHE A 49 -1.36 3.35 -16.89
C PHE A 49 -0.35 3.70 -15.80
N TRP A 50 0.00 4.99 -15.64
CA TRP A 50 0.99 5.41 -14.66
C TRP A 50 0.52 5.13 -13.23
N MET A 51 -0.75 5.41 -12.92
CA MET A 51 -1.33 5.10 -11.62
C MET A 51 -1.32 3.60 -11.36
N ALA A 52 -1.76 2.78 -12.32
CA ALA A 52 -1.74 1.32 -12.19
C ALA A 52 -0.31 0.79 -11.99
N TYR A 53 0.66 1.27 -12.78
CA TYR A 53 2.06 0.87 -12.69
C TYR A 53 2.65 1.18 -11.32
N ARG A 54 2.46 2.41 -10.83
CA ARG A 54 2.91 2.88 -9.52
C ARG A 54 2.29 2.09 -8.36
N GLN A 55 1.00 1.78 -8.43
CA GLN A 55 0.30 1.00 -7.42
C GLN A 55 0.91 -0.40 -7.23
N LEU A 56 1.44 -1.03 -8.28
CA LEU A 56 2.14 -2.32 -8.14
C LEU A 56 3.48 -2.20 -7.40
N PHE A 57 4.20 -1.10 -7.58
CA PHE A 57 5.41 -0.83 -6.82
C PHE A 57 5.08 -0.57 -5.35
N LEU A 58 4.05 0.22 -5.07
CA LEU A 58 3.58 0.43 -3.70
C LEU A 58 3.16 -0.89 -3.05
N PHE A 59 2.42 -1.75 -3.75
CA PHE A 59 2.10 -3.10 -3.27
C PHE A 59 3.37 -3.90 -2.96
N ALA A 60 4.34 -3.90 -3.88
CA ALA A 60 5.59 -4.61 -3.69
C ALA A 60 6.38 -4.07 -2.48
N MET A 61 6.39 -2.75 -2.26
CA MET A 61 7.01 -2.13 -1.08
C MET A 61 6.29 -2.51 0.21
N ARG A 62 4.95 -2.53 0.22
CA ARG A 62 4.15 -2.98 1.38
C ARG A 62 4.43 -4.42 1.77
N HIS A 63 4.64 -5.29 0.78
CA HIS A 63 4.64 -6.73 0.96
C HIS A 63 5.99 -7.41 0.64
N PHE A 64 7.10 -6.66 0.55
CA PHE A 64 8.38 -7.23 0.09
C PHE A 64 8.86 -8.39 0.96
N PHE A 65 8.65 -8.30 2.29
CA PHE A 65 9.03 -9.35 3.25
C PHE A 65 8.30 -10.66 2.95
N GLY A 66 7.06 -10.55 2.47
CA GLY A 66 6.19 -11.65 2.06
C GLY A 66 6.46 -12.17 0.64
N LEU A 67 6.75 -11.28 -0.29
CA LEU A 67 6.94 -11.58 -1.73
C LEU A 67 8.34 -12.06 -2.09
N THR A 68 9.32 -11.78 -1.23
CA THR A 68 10.75 -12.09 -1.44
C THR A 68 11.33 -12.84 -0.24
N ASN A 69 12.60 -13.25 -0.33
CA ASN A 69 13.32 -13.86 0.80
C ASN A 69 14.02 -12.81 1.68
N VAL A 70 13.91 -11.53 1.33
CA VAL A 70 14.54 -10.41 2.05
C VAL A 70 13.69 -10.03 3.26
N ARG A 71 14.33 -9.69 4.38
CA ARG A 71 13.66 -9.39 5.65
C ARG A 71 13.98 -7.98 6.15
N PRO A 72 13.03 -7.29 6.81
CA PRO A 72 13.31 -6.09 7.59
C PRO A 72 14.39 -6.35 8.65
N LEU A 73 15.14 -5.31 9.01
CA LEU A 73 16.13 -5.37 10.07
C LEU A 73 15.47 -5.62 11.44
N ALA A 74 16.20 -6.30 12.33
CA ALA A 74 15.76 -6.61 13.69
C ALA A 74 14.41 -7.36 13.77
N LEU A 75 14.00 -8.04 12.70
CA LEU A 75 12.78 -8.84 12.72
C LEU A 75 13.00 -10.12 13.53
N SER A 76 12.34 -10.20 14.68
CA SER A 76 12.28 -11.43 15.49
C SER A 76 11.63 -12.58 14.72
N SER A 77 12.14 -13.79 14.95
CA SER A 77 11.65 -15.05 14.35
C SER A 77 10.15 -15.28 14.58
N HIS A 78 9.57 -14.68 15.63
CA HIS A 78 8.17 -14.89 16.02
C HIS A 78 7.15 -14.13 15.15
N ARG A 79 7.56 -13.16 14.33
CA ARG A 79 6.62 -12.50 13.43
C ARG A 79 6.42 -13.34 12.18
N SER A 80 5.23 -13.93 12.06
CA SER A 80 4.88 -14.79 10.93
C SER A 80 4.90 -13.98 9.63
N LYS A 81 5.65 -14.49 8.67
CA LYS A 81 5.58 -14.03 7.28
C LYS A 81 4.21 -14.47 6.73
N PHE A 82 3.50 -13.57 6.06
CA PHE A 82 2.32 -13.96 5.29
C PHE A 82 2.70 -15.10 4.33
N GLU A 83 1.78 -16.03 4.13
CA GLU A 83 2.00 -17.12 3.20
C GLU A 83 2.31 -16.56 1.80
N THR A 84 3.44 -17.00 1.23
CA THR A 84 3.97 -16.40 0.00
C THR A 84 3.03 -16.60 -1.18
N SER A 85 2.41 -17.78 -1.28
CA SER A 85 1.36 -18.13 -2.24
C SER A 85 0.19 -17.14 -2.20
N GLU A 86 -0.35 -16.90 -1.01
CA GLU A 86 -1.47 -16.01 -0.74
C GLU A 86 -1.14 -14.56 -1.11
N LEU A 87 0.05 -14.07 -0.75
CA LEU A 87 0.46 -12.72 -1.16
C LEU A 87 0.63 -12.57 -2.66
N TRP A 88 1.19 -13.58 -3.34
CA TRP A 88 1.27 -13.56 -4.81
C TRP A 88 -0.11 -13.59 -5.45
N ARG A 89 -1.09 -14.29 -4.84
CA ARG A 89 -2.49 -14.26 -5.28
C ARG A 89 -3.09 -12.86 -5.12
N ARG A 90 -2.91 -12.22 -3.97
CA ARG A 90 -3.35 -10.82 -3.73
C ARG A 90 -2.69 -9.84 -4.69
N PHE A 91 -1.39 -10.00 -4.95
CA PHE A 91 -0.66 -9.19 -5.92
C PHE A 91 -1.30 -9.30 -7.32
N LYS A 92 -1.58 -10.53 -7.79
CA LYS A 92 -2.24 -10.75 -9.08
C LYS A 92 -3.66 -10.19 -9.12
N SER A 93 -4.41 -10.30 -8.02
CA SER A 93 -5.75 -9.74 -7.89
C SER A 93 -5.73 -8.20 -7.98
N CYS A 94 -4.82 -7.56 -7.25
CA CYS A 94 -4.59 -6.12 -7.31
C CYS A 94 -4.22 -5.68 -8.73
N ALA A 95 -3.26 -6.35 -9.37
CA ALA A 95 -2.83 -6.04 -10.73
C ALA A 95 -4.00 -6.08 -11.74
N ARG A 96 -4.91 -7.05 -11.61
CA ARG A 96 -6.09 -7.15 -12.47
C ARG A 96 -7.12 -6.07 -12.16
N ALA A 97 -7.35 -5.78 -10.88
CA ALA A 97 -8.28 -4.74 -10.46
C ALA A 97 -7.90 -3.39 -11.09
N ILE A 98 -6.60 -3.09 -11.17
CA ILE A 98 -6.07 -1.85 -11.74
C ILE A 98 -5.76 -1.92 -13.24
N GLY A 99 -6.22 -2.96 -13.96
CA GLY A 99 -6.18 -3.01 -15.43
C GLY A 99 -5.08 -3.85 -16.09
N PHE A 100 -4.24 -4.59 -15.34
CA PHE A 100 -3.24 -5.47 -15.96
C PHE A 100 -3.80 -6.86 -16.31
N VAL A 101 -3.47 -7.33 -17.51
CA VAL A 101 -3.72 -8.68 -18.00
C VAL A 101 -2.44 -9.50 -17.87
N LEU A 102 -2.36 -10.37 -16.86
CA LEU A 102 -1.14 -11.12 -16.59
C LEU A 102 -1.05 -12.41 -17.43
N PRO A 103 0.11 -12.71 -18.05
CA PRO A 103 0.32 -13.93 -18.81
C PRO A 103 0.18 -15.19 -17.92
N GLY A 104 -0.48 -16.23 -18.44
CA GLY A 104 -0.71 -17.48 -17.71
C GLY A 104 -1.82 -17.43 -16.65
N SER A 105 -2.57 -16.32 -16.58
CA SER A 105 -3.74 -16.19 -15.72
C SER A 105 -5.00 -16.73 -16.43
N ASN A 106 -5.22 -18.05 -16.39
CA ASN A 106 -6.51 -18.66 -16.78
C ASN A 106 -7.58 -18.47 -15.70
N TRP A 107 -7.65 -17.28 -15.12
CA TRP A 107 -8.69 -16.96 -14.14
C TRP A 107 -9.96 -16.54 -14.88
N PRO A 108 -11.16 -16.98 -14.47
CA PRO A 108 -12.39 -16.66 -15.15
C PRO A 108 -12.51 -15.15 -15.41
N LYS A 109 -12.97 -14.82 -16.61
CA LYS A 109 -13.18 -13.44 -17.05
C LYS A 109 -14.32 -12.75 -16.28
N ASP A 110 -15.07 -13.51 -15.50
CA ASP A 110 -16.18 -13.01 -14.71
C ASP A 110 -15.69 -12.58 -13.33
N ARG A 111 -15.86 -11.30 -12.97
CA ARG A 111 -15.48 -10.75 -11.65
C ARG A 111 -16.17 -11.48 -10.49
N ASN A 112 -17.25 -12.20 -10.79
CA ASN A 112 -18.06 -12.97 -9.85
C ASN A 112 -17.74 -14.47 -9.83
N GLN A 113 -16.84 -14.96 -10.69
CA GLN A 113 -16.43 -16.36 -10.70
C GLN A 113 -14.95 -16.46 -10.31
N GLY A 114 -14.69 -16.89 -9.08
CA GLY A 114 -13.38 -17.36 -8.67
C GLY A 114 -12.87 -18.48 -9.59
N PRO A 115 -11.60 -18.88 -9.49
CA PRO A 115 -10.91 -19.78 -10.43
C PRO A 115 -11.37 -21.23 -10.35
N PHE A 116 -12.44 -21.48 -9.63
CA PHE A 116 -12.90 -22.79 -9.28
C PHE A 116 -14.31 -23.00 -9.84
N PRO A 117 -14.64 -24.21 -10.30
CA PRO A 117 -15.96 -24.54 -10.80
C PRO A 117 -17.02 -24.19 -9.74
N SER A 118 -18.15 -23.65 -10.22
CA SER A 118 -19.28 -23.19 -9.39
C SER A 118 -19.61 -24.20 -8.29
N GLY A 119 -19.25 -23.86 -7.04
CA GLY A 119 -19.46 -24.69 -5.85
C GLY A 119 -18.20 -25.03 -5.05
N TYR A 120 -17.00 -24.95 -5.64
CA TYR A 120 -15.76 -25.22 -4.92
C TYR A 120 -15.03 -23.90 -4.63
N THR A 121 -15.06 -23.36 -3.42
CA THR A 121 -14.37 -22.09 -3.13
C THR A 121 -12.94 -22.33 -2.61
N LEU A 122 -12.12 -21.27 -2.55
CA LEU A 122 -10.77 -21.35 -1.96
C LEU A 122 -10.84 -21.83 -0.51
N GLU A 123 -11.87 -21.40 0.20
CA GLU A 123 -12.20 -21.76 1.56
C GLU A 123 -12.51 -23.26 1.64
N CYS A 124 -13.28 -23.83 0.70
CA CYS A 124 -13.47 -25.30 0.60
C CYS A 124 -12.13 -26.03 0.48
N ALA A 125 -11.21 -25.54 -0.38
CA ALA A 125 -9.91 -26.16 -0.56
C ALA A 125 -9.05 -26.09 0.71
N ALA A 126 -9.06 -24.93 1.40
CA ALA A 126 -8.31 -24.74 2.65
C ALA A 126 -8.88 -25.60 3.78
N ILE A 127 -10.21 -25.68 3.91
CA ILE A 127 -10.91 -26.55 4.86
C ILE A 127 -10.56 -28.02 4.59
N HIS A 128 -10.59 -28.44 3.31
CA HIS A 128 -10.22 -29.79 2.91
C HIS A 128 -8.75 -30.11 3.23
N GLN A 129 -7.83 -29.17 2.96
CA GLN A 129 -6.41 -29.35 3.27
C GLN A 129 -6.16 -29.42 4.79
N LEU A 130 -6.84 -28.60 5.57
CA LEU A 130 -6.74 -28.64 7.03
C LEU A 130 -7.24 -29.98 7.57
N ILE A 131 -8.39 -30.44 7.07
CA ILE A 131 -8.99 -31.70 7.52
C ILE A 131 -8.13 -32.89 7.13
N THR A 132 -7.65 -32.98 5.89
CA THR A 132 -6.77 -34.09 5.47
C THR A 132 -5.46 -34.12 6.26
N ARG A 133 -4.94 -32.96 6.68
CA ARG A 133 -3.78 -32.89 7.58
C ARG A 133 -4.07 -33.37 9.00
N LEU A 134 -5.27 -33.10 9.53
CA LEU A 134 -5.65 -33.48 10.90
C LEU A 134 -6.20 -34.91 10.97
N ARG A 135 -6.82 -35.39 9.88
CA ARG A 135 -7.49 -36.68 9.73
C ARG A 135 -7.16 -37.22 8.34
N PRO A 136 -6.01 -37.91 8.19
CA PRO A 136 -5.60 -38.47 6.91
C PRO A 136 -6.64 -39.47 6.38
N PRO A 137 -6.94 -39.44 5.08
CA PRO A 137 -7.97 -40.31 4.49
C PRO A 137 -7.62 -41.80 4.57
N GLU A 138 -6.35 -42.14 4.77
CA GLU A 138 -5.88 -43.51 4.98
C GLU A 138 -6.32 -44.08 6.34
N LEU A 139 -6.62 -43.21 7.31
CA LEU A 139 -6.95 -43.56 8.69
C LEU A 139 -8.39 -43.22 9.07
N PHE A 140 -9.06 -42.34 8.31
CA PHE A 140 -10.38 -41.83 8.63
C PHE A 140 -11.26 -41.74 7.38
N SER A 141 -12.50 -42.20 7.47
CA SER A 141 -13.53 -41.93 6.45
C SER A 141 -14.31 -40.67 6.82
N CYS A 142 -14.52 -39.80 5.83
CA CYS A 142 -15.31 -38.58 5.98
C CYS A 142 -16.55 -38.67 5.11
N ASP A 143 -17.71 -38.37 5.68
CA ASP A 143 -18.97 -38.24 4.93
C ASP A 143 -18.93 -36.95 4.11
N GLN A 144 -18.81 -37.11 2.79
CA GLN A 144 -18.68 -36.00 1.85
C GLN A 144 -19.88 -35.04 1.88
N ALA A 145 -21.09 -35.54 2.20
CA ALA A 145 -22.28 -34.70 2.25
C ALA A 145 -22.23 -33.75 3.45
N LYS A 146 -21.91 -34.28 4.64
CA LYS A 146 -21.73 -33.47 5.86
C LYS A 146 -20.56 -32.49 5.76
N PHE A 147 -19.49 -32.92 5.09
CA PHE A 147 -18.35 -32.05 4.81
C PHE A 147 -18.76 -30.86 3.93
N SER A 148 -19.49 -31.11 2.85
CA SER A 148 -19.97 -30.07 1.94
C SER A 148 -20.90 -29.09 2.66
N GLU A 149 -21.82 -29.60 3.49
CA GLU A 149 -22.74 -28.78 4.28
C GLU A 149 -21.98 -27.87 5.27
N THR A 150 -21.05 -28.45 6.05
CA THR A 150 -20.27 -27.70 7.04
C THR A 150 -19.37 -26.66 6.38
N SER A 151 -18.75 -27.03 5.25
CA SER A 151 -17.95 -26.09 4.46
C SER A 151 -18.80 -24.92 3.94
N GLY A 152 -20.04 -25.21 3.50
CA GLY A 152 -21.01 -24.18 3.11
C GLY A 152 -21.38 -23.24 4.26
N GLN A 153 -21.56 -23.76 5.48
CA GLN A 153 -21.81 -22.94 6.68
C GLN A 153 -20.62 -22.05 7.01
N ILE A 154 -19.39 -22.57 6.92
CA ILE A 154 -18.17 -21.79 7.15
C ILE A 154 -18.03 -20.69 6.08
N ILE A 155 -18.29 -21.00 4.81
CA ILE A 155 -18.26 -19.99 3.73
C ILE A 155 -19.31 -18.91 3.97
N SER A 156 -20.53 -19.30 4.36
CA SER A 156 -21.57 -18.34 4.72
C SER A 156 -21.10 -17.43 5.85
N LEU A 157 -20.54 -18.00 6.94
CA LEU A 157 -19.96 -17.22 8.03
C LEU A 157 -18.84 -16.29 7.56
N LEU A 158 -17.89 -16.77 6.77
CA LEU A 158 -16.80 -15.95 6.23
C LEU A 158 -17.33 -14.82 5.34
N SER A 159 -18.40 -15.04 4.59
CA SER A 159 -19.04 -14.00 3.77
C SER A 159 -19.68 -12.87 4.60
N THR A 160 -20.06 -13.17 5.86
CA THR A 160 -20.54 -12.13 6.80
C THR A 160 -19.40 -11.28 7.38
N ILE A 161 -18.15 -11.74 7.28
CA ILE A 161 -17.00 -11.00 7.80
C ILE A 161 -16.72 -9.84 6.86
N THR A 162 -17.11 -8.64 7.29
CA THR A 162 -16.85 -7.42 6.52
C THR A 162 -15.38 -7.05 6.58
N ALA A 163 -14.80 -6.73 5.42
CA ALA A 163 -13.48 -6.12 5.36
C ALA A 163 -13.45 -4.84 6.21
N ARG A 164 -12.42 -4.69 7.05
CA ARG A 164 -12.24 -3.48 7.84
C ARG A 164 -11.99 -2.31 6.90
N LYS A 165 -12.99 -1.43 6.74
CA LYS A 165 -12.79 -0.12 6.13
C LYS A 165 -11.92 0.71 7.07
N LEU A 166 -10.89 1.36 6.55
CA LEU A 166 -10.12 2.34 7.31
C LEU A 166 -11.03 3.57 7.49
N SER A 167 -11.87 3.55 8.52
CA SER A 167 -12.85 4.62 8.80
C SER A 167 -12.20 5.91 9.29
N ASN A 168 -10.92 5.87 9.67
CA ASN A 168 -10.14 7.03 10.05
C ASN A 168 -8.90 7.06 9.16
N ILE A 169 -8.93 7.90 8.12
CA ILE A 169 -7.71 8.32 7.41
C ILE A 169 -6.92 9.15 8.42
N ILE A 170 -6.10 8.47 9.23
CA ILE A 170 -5.08 9.17 9.99
C ILE A 170 -4.05 9.54 8.95
N THR A 171 -4.04 10.80 8.53
CA THR A 171 -2.94 11.35 7.75
C THR A 171 -1.67 11.00 8.50
N PRO A 172 -0.76 10.18 7.93
CA PRO A 172 0.47 9.82 8.61
C PRO A 172 1.12 11.13 9.00
N GLN A 173 1.29 11.36 10.30
CA GLN A 173 2.09 12.49 10.72
C GLN A 173 3.47 12.24 10.14
N THR A 174 3.94 13.16 9.32
CA THR A 174 5.27 13.11 8.72
C THR A 174 6.37 13.21 9.79
N CYS A 175 6.00 13.27 11.07
CA CYS A 175 6.82 13.72 12.18
C CYS A 175 6.49 12.94 13.46
N GLU A 176 7.24 11.88 13.76
CA GLU A 176 7.16 11.21 15.06
C GLU A 176 8.40 11.42 15.93
N MET A 177 9.55 11.87 15.39
CA MET A 177 10.79 11.98 16.17
C MET A 177 11.66 13.19 15.82
N ILE A 178 12.26 13.79 16.86
CA ILE A 178 13.26 14.89 16.81
C ILE A 178 14.68 14.32 16.54
N GLU A 179 14.84 13.01 16.38
CA GLU A 179 16.16 12.40 16.15
C GLU A 179 16.73 12.74 14.77
N THR A 180 18.03 13.05 14.75
CA THR A 180 18.81 13.21 13.52
C THR A 180 18.85 11.88 12.76
N TRP A 181 18.37 11.90 11.51
CA TRP A 181 18.31 10.70 10.67
C TRP A 181 19.70 10.28 10.19
N SER A 182 20.16 9.11 10.63
CA SER A 182 21.37 8.49 10.08
C SER A 182 21.19 8.16 8.59
N VAL A 183 22.30 8.02 7.86
CA VAL A 183 22.26 7.64 6.43
C VAL A 183 21.60 6.26 6.25
N GLU A 184 21.85 5.34 7.18
CA GLU A 184 21.30 3.99 7.19
C GLU A 184 19.77 4.00 7.31
N ARG A 185 19.21 4.91 8.13
CA ARG A 185 17.76 5.08 8.24
C ARG A 185 17.15 5.68 6.96
N ARG A 186 17.90 6.50 6.21
CA ARG A 186 17.44 7.14 4.97
C ARG A 186 17.49 6.23 3.75
N CYS A 187 18.56 5.44 3.61
CA CYS A 187 18.87 4.70 2.39
C CYS A 187 18.94 3.17 2.59
N GLY A 188 18.61 2.66 3.78
CA GLY A 188 18.76 1.26 4.14
C GLY A 188 17.47 0.44 4.18
N MET A 189 17.63 -0.83 4.56
CA MET A 189 16.52 -1.75 4.83
C MET A 189 15.73 -1.25 6.06
N PRO A 190 14.38 -1.15 6.00
CA PRO A 190 13.60 -0.72 7.16
C PRO A 190 13.75 -1.71 8.32
N THR A 191 13.62 -1.20 9.55
CA THR A 191 13.42 -2.03 10.74
C THR A 191 12.04 -2.70 10.70
N ALA A 192 11.84 -3.75 11.49
CA ALA A 192 10.53 -4.39 11.62
C ALA A 192 9.42 -3.37 11.96
N ASP A 193 9.66 -2.48 12.93
CA ASP A 193 8.66 -1.53 13.39
C ASP A 193 8.30 -0.50 12.31
N THR A 194 9.31 0.12 11.69
CA THR A 194 9.08 1.08 10.58
C THR A 194 8.48 0.40 9.35
N PHE A 195 8.82 -0.87 9.09
CA PHE A 195 8.20 -1.64 8.01
C PHE A 195 6.70 -1.82 8.23
N PHE A 196 6.29 -2.37 9.38
CA PHE A 196 4.86 -2.62 9.66
C PHE A 196 4.06 -1.34 9.92
N HIS A 197 4.70 -0.29 10.42
CA HIS A 197 4.08 1.02 10.57
C HIS A 197 3.78 1.63 9.19
N ASP A 198 4.80 1.78 8.34
CA ASP A 198 4.67 2.45 7.05
C ASP A 198 3.79 1.67 6.06
N GLN A 199 3.70 0.34 6.20
CA GLN A 199 2.89 -0.52 5.34
C GLN A 199 1.45 -0.02 5.21
N LYS A 200 0.90 0.60 6.27
CA LYS A 200 -0.47 1.12 6.32
C LYS A 200 -0.69 2.35 5.43
N TYR A 201 0.38 3.05 5.07
CA TYR A 201 0.33 4.34 4.39
C TYR A 201 0.90 4.32 2.97
N LEU A 202 1.50 3.22 2.53
CA LEU A 202 2.05 3.10 1.18
C LEU A 202 0.95 2.88 0.13
N PHE A 203 0.01 3.81 0.00
CA PHE A 203 -1.07 3.84 -1.01
C PHE A 203 -1.07 5.19 -1.73
N MET A 204 -1.60 5.26 -2.95
CA MET A 204 -1.44 6.43 -3.83
C MET A 204 -1.91 7.74 -3.16
N HIS A 205 -3.09 7.70 -2.55
CA HIS A 205 -3.67 8.88 -1.90
C HIS A 205 -2.80 9.44 -0.76
N TYR A 206 -2.03 8.62 -0.04
CA TYR A 206 -1.07 9.11 0.96
C TYR A 206 0.25 9.58 0.32
N ILE A 207 0.66 8.93 -0.77
CA ILE A 207 1.85 9.33 -1.52
C ILE A 207 1.66 10.69 -2.17
N ASP A 208 0.47 10.98 -2.70
CA ASP A 208 0.15 12.22 -3.43
C ASP A 208 -0.45 13.31 -2.53
N ALA A 209 -0.73 13.01 -1.26
CA ALA A 209 -1.26 13.99 -0.31
C ALA A 209 -0.31 15.21 -0.20
N THR A 210 -0.82 16.38 -0.60
CA THR A 210 -0.13 17.68 -0.52
C THR A 210 -0.22 18.31 0.86
N ASN A 211 -1.33 18.07 1.58
CA ASN A 211 -1.63 18.69 2.87
C ASN A 211 -1.28 17.76 4.04
N GLN A 212 -0.03 17.29 4.11
CA GLN A 212 0.42 16.58 5.31
C GLN A 212 0.76 17.60 6.41
N PRO A 213 0.27 17.39 7.65
CA PRO A 213 0.55 18.30 8.74
C PRO A 213 2.06 18.38 8.96
N ALA A 214 2.60 19.61 8.91
CA ALA A 214 3.99 19.86 9.26
C ALA A 214 4.20 19.51 10.74
N GLY A 215 5.31 18.85 11.04
CA GLY A 215 5.74 18.61 12.40
C GLY A 215 7.26 18.76 12.53
N VAL A 216 7.79 18.33 13.67
CA VAL A 216 9.12 18.77 14.14
C VAL A 216 10.30 18.03 13.48
N GLY A 217 10.08 16.89 12.82
CA GLY A 217 11.16 16.07 12.23
C GLY A 217 10.69 15.12 11.13
N MET A 218 11.61 14.42 10.45
CA MET A 218 11.30 13.53 9.32
C MET A 218 10.81 12.15 9.81
N SER A 219 9.81 11.54 9.16
CA SER A 219 9.35 10.17 9.45
C SER A 219 9.83 9.14 8.43
N SER A 220 9.77 7.85 8.77
CA SER A 220 10.11 6.75 7.85
C SER A 220 9.21 6.71 6.64
N PHE A 221 7.92 7.02 6.83
CA PHE A 221 6.98 7.17 5.75
C PHE A 221 7.38 8.33 4.82
N ALA A 222 7.77 9.49 5.37
CA ALA A 222 8.22 10.64 4.58
C ALA A 222 9.38 10.27 3.66
N VAL A 223 10.41 9.62 4.22
CA VAL A 223 11.56 9.13 3.44
C VAL A 223 11.12 8.17 2.34
N LYS A 224 10.27 7.18 2.64
CA LYS A 224 9.80 6.21 1.63
C LYS A 224 8.97 6.87 0.54
N ARG A 225 8.12 7.83 0.89
CA ARG A 225 7.35 8.63 -0.06
C ARG A 225 8.27 9.42 -0.98
N ASP A 226 9.27 10.09 -0.43
CA ASP A 226 10.18 10.93 -1.20
C ASP A 226 11.09 10.08 -2.10
N ILE A 227 11.54 8.91 -1.63
CA ILE A 227 12.21 7.90 -2.46
C ILE A 227 11.30 7.49 -3.62
N PHE A 228 10.04 7.14 -3.32
CA PHE A 228 9.08 6.73 -4.33
C PHE A 228 8.88 7.82 -5.39
N ARG A 229 8.64 9.07 -4.99
CA ARG A 229 8.49 10.21 -5.90
C ARG A 229 9.76 10.49 -6.71
N SER A 230 10.94 10.27 -6.13
CA SER A 230 12.22 10.41 -6.85
C SER A 230 12.37 9.38 -7.98
N PHE A 231 11.82 8.18 -7.82
CA PHE A 231 11.79 7.16 -8.89
C PHE A 231 10.64 7.37 -9.88
N PHE A 232 9.55 8.00 -9.44
CA PHE A 232 8.33 8.20 -10.20
C PHE A 232 7.96 9.69 -10.18
N ALA A 233 8.53 10.48 -11.10
CA ALA A 233 8.27 11.92 -11.23
C ALA A 233 6.77 12.25 -11.26
N ASP A 234 6.34 13.31 -10.57
CA ASP A 234 4.93 13.68 -10.47
C ASP A 234 4.26 13.71 -11.85
N PHE A 235 3.14 12.99 -11.96
CA PHE A 235 2.40 12.93 -13.21
C PHE A 235 1.40 14.08 -13.20
N ASP A 236 1.68 15.10 -13.98
CA ASP A 236 0.72 16.16 -14.27
C ASP A 236 -0.10 15.77 -15.50
N ASP A 237 -1.37 15.43 -15.28
CA ASP A 237 -2.29 15.09 -16.36
C ASP A 237 -2.87 16.34 -17.04
N GLY A 238 -2.55 17.56 -16.57
CA GLY A 238 -3.17 18.81 -17.01
C GLY A 238 -4.70 18.87 -16.81
N SER A 239 -5.30 17.81 -16.26
CA SER A 239 -6.73 17.54 -16.17
C SER A 239 -7.26 17.56 -14.75
N ARG A 240 -6.39 17.68 -13.73
CA ARG A 240 -6.80 17.99 -12.36
C ARG A 240 -7.39 19.39 -12.37
N MET A 241 -8.70 19.48 -12.64
CA MET A 241 -9.47 20.65 -12.28
C MET A 241 -9.31 20.79 -10.78
N ASP A 242 -8.56 21.82 -10.40
CA ASP A 242 -8.30 22.22 -9.03
C ASP A 242 -9.61 22.78 -8.47
N GLU A 243 -10.55 21.88 -8.16
CA GLU A 243 -11.70 22.23 -7.34
C GLU A 243 -11.15 22.52 -5.94
N THR A 244 -11.09 23.82 -5.66
CA THR A 244 -10.82 24.50 -4.38
C THR A 244 -9.45 25.20 -4.26
N MET A 245 -9.12 26.09 -5.21
CA MET A 245 -8.52 27.36 -4.82
C MET A 245 -9.64 28.36 -4.50
N ALA A 246 -10.12 28.35 -3.26
CA ALA A 246 -10.70 29.57 -2.70
C ALA A 246 -9.54 30.60 -2.61
N PRO A 247 -9.74 31.85 -3.05
CA PRO A 247 -8.69 32.85 -2.95
C PRO A 247 -8.36 33.05 -1.47
N VAL A 248 -7.08 32.86 -1.13
CA VAL A 248 -6.55 33.29 0.17
C VAL A 248 -6.71 34.80 0.21
N THR A 249 -7.75 35.27 0.91
CA THR A 249 -7.88 36.67 1.28
C THR A 249 -6.62 37.04 2.05
N MET A 250 -5.75 37.81 1.41
CA MET A 250 -4.64 38.51 2.06
C MET A 250 -5.24 39.38 3.15
N VAL A 251 -5.23 38.90 4.39
CA VAL A 251 -5.45 39.76 5.56
C VAL A 251 -4.18 40.59 5.70
N SER A 252 -4.22 41.80 5.14
CA SER A 252 -3.27 42.87 5.46
C SER A 252 -3.37 43.16 6.95
N ILE A 253 -2.49 42.57 7.75
CA ILE A 253 -2.25 43.05 9.11
C ILE A 253 -1.23 44.19 8.99
N SER A 254 -1.74 45.38 8.72
CA SER A 254 -1.09 46.62 9.10
C SER A 254 -1.49 46.93 10.54
N GLU A 255 -0.54 46.96 11.49
CA GLU A 255 -0.53 47.89 12.63
C GLU A 255 0.74 47.68 13.51
N PRO A 256 1.13 48.67 14.35
CA PRO A 256 2.40 49.36 14.19
C PRO A 256 3.46 48.98 15.24
N LEU A 257 4.71 49.39 14.93
CA LEU A 257 5.83 49.48 15.87
C LEU A 257 5.38 50.08 17.21
N ARG A 258 5.62 49.35 18.31
CA ARG A 258 5.74 49.92 19.65
C ARG A 258 7.08 49.51 20.24
N ASP A 259 7.82 50.54 20.62
CA ASP A 259 9.12 50.49 21.28
C ASP A 259 9.04 49.82 22.67
N ILE A 260 9.91 48.82 22.90
CA ILE A 260 10.93 48.67 23.97
C ILE A 260 10.45 48.85 25.44
N PRO A 261 10.74 47.90 26.38
CA PRO A 261 12.13 47.72 26.83
C PRO A 261 12.67 46.30 27.03
N VAL A 262 13.94 46.20 26.64
CA VAL A 262 14.89 45.13 26.91
C VAL A 262 15.12 45.05 28.41
N SER A 263 14.63 43.97 29.04
CA SER A 263 15.00 43.60 30.40
C SER A 263 16.37 42.93 30.41
N LEU A 264 17.21 43.39 31.33
CA LEU A 264 18.66 43.28 31.38
C LEU A 264 19.13 42.02 32.15
N GLU A 265 18.52 40.86 31.92
CA GLU A 265 18.75 39.65 32.73
C GLU A 265 19.34 38.43 32.01
N LEU A 266 19.69 38.53 30.72
CA LEU A 266 20.28 37.40 29.97
C LEU A 266 21.77 37.53 29.64
N GLN A 267 22.45 38.58 30.10
CA GLN A 267 23.89 38.77 29.87
C GLN A 267 24.81 38.32 31.03
N GLN A 268 24.29 37.81 32.16
CA GLN A 268 25.13 37.34 33.27
C GLN A 268 25.36 35.81 33.34
N ASN A 269 24.75 35.01 32.46
CA ASN A 269 24.88 33.55 32.52
C ASN A 269 25.85 32.92 31.49
N LEU A 270 26.65 33.72 30.78
CA LEU A 270 27.61 33.23 29.78
C LEU A 270 29.10 33.44 30.12
N GLU A 271 29.44 34.08 31.24
CA GLU A 271 30.84 34.28 31.67
C GLU A 271 31.34 33.31 32.76
N LEU A 272 30.52 32.36 33.23
CA LEU A 272 30.90 31.43 34.32
C LEU A 272 31.17 29.98 33.89
N LYS A 273 31.39 29.72 32.59
CA LYS A 273 31.71 28.36 32.09
C LYS A 273 32.99 28.20 31.26
N PHE A 274 33.87 29.20 31.27
CA PHE A 274 35.24 29.05 30.76
C PHE A 274 36.26 29.77 31.67
N ARG A 275 36.48 29.22 32.86
CA ARG A 275 37.77 29.23 33.56
C ARG A 275 37.91 27.94 34.37
#